data_AF-A0A562HNK4-F1
#
_entry.id   AF-A0A562HNK4-F1
#
_cell.length_a   1.000
_cell.length_b   1.000
_cell.length_c   1.000
_cell.angle_alpha   90.00
_cell.angle_beta   90.00
_cell.angle_gamma   90.00
#
_symmetry.space_group_name_H-M   'P 1'
#
loop_
_entity.id
_entity.type
_entity.pdbx_description
1 polymer ?
#
loop_
_entity_poly.entity_id
_entity_poly.type
_entity_poly.pdbx_seq_one_letter_code
_entity_poly.pdbx_strand_id
1 'polypeptide(L)'
;MGLNPTIDQYLLSTCLFIIDEFDEQYRDLERTQLKKIADEKFNEMDICVRVGYPFKQMAHYTVGDSGNRTKSKVNNDIDIDSKDFKIEVKYLKNWRSASGTSSASKNWIVYQEDFDWLLQEISEGKKGKRAFIIGWFNCVERFSQLIQLGEGNGSKPLASERKLCYFPFLRKMTVPTYTTDLVYNYNSAYKPLPVNLIGEADQELDCYFLGNEKDVFHFAIYF
;
A
#
# COMPACT_ATOMS: atom_id res chain seq x y z
N MET A 1 8.44 -29.11 -3.27
CA MET A 1 8.18 -27.98 -2.34
C MET A 1 6.85 -28.27 -1.66
N GLY A 2 6.79 -28.17 -0.32
CA GLY A 2 5.57 -28.49 0.42
C GLY A 2 4.42 -27.56 0.04
N LEU A 3 3.20 -28.09 0.00
CA LEU A 3 1.94 -27.38 -0.25
C LEU A 3 1.57 -26.47 0.94
N ASN A 4 2.46 -25.55 1.30
CA ASN A 4 2.19 -24.58 2.34
C ASN A 4 1.51 -23.35 1.73
N PRO A 5 0.44 -22.84 2.35
CA PRO A 5 -0.19 -21.60 1.94
C PRO A 5 0.82 -20.44 1.91
N THR A 6 0.77 -19.63 0.86
CA THR A 6 1.60 -18.42 0.68
C THR A 6 1.00 -17.23 1.42
N ILE A 7 1.81 -16.20 1.70
CA ILE A 7 1.43 -15.05 2.51
C ILE A 7 0.22 -14.29 1.95
N ASP A 8 0.12 -14.19 0.62
CA ASP A 8 -0.97 -13.51 -0.09
C ASP A 8 -2.34 -14.12 0.21
N GLN A 9 -2.42 -15.44 0.42
CA GLN A 9 -3.68 -16.11 0.74
C GLN A 9 -4.24 -15.68 2.10
N TYR A 10 -3.38 -15.50 3.10
CA TYR A 10 -3.78 -14.98 4.42
C TYR A 10 -4.13 -13.50 4.33
N LEU A 11 -3.31 -12.73 3.62
CA LEU A 11 -3.48 -11.28 3.49
C LEU A 11 -4.72 -10.91 2.70
N LEU A 12 -5.05 -11.65 1.63
CA LEU A 12 -6.26 -11.44 0.84
C LEU A 12 -7.51 -11.51 1.73
N SER A 13 -7.67 -12.61 2.48
CA SER A 13 -8.82 -12.75 3.38
C SER A 13 -8.82 -11.69 4.48
N THR A 14 -7.65 -11.38 5.04
CA THR A 14 -7.51 -10.40 6.13
C THR A 14 -7.92 -9.00 5.68
N CYS A 15 -7.39 -8.55 4.54
CA CYS A 15 -7.68 -7.22 4.00
C CYS A 15 -9.15 -7.09 3.59
N LEU A 16 -9.77 -8.15 3.06
CA LEU A 16 -11.22 -8.15 2.75
C LEU A 16 -12.07 -7.96 4.02
N PHE A 17 -11.76 -8.69 5.11
CA PHE A 17 -12.49 -8.48 6.37
C PHE A 17 -12.30 -7.07 6.96
N ILE A 18 -11.12 -6.46 6.78
CA ILE A 18 -10.89 -5.07 7.21
C ILE A 18 -11.73 -4.09 6.38
N ILE A 19 -11.84 -4.31 5.07
CA ILE A 19 -12.70 -3.50 4.19
C ILE A 19 -14.15 -3.62 4.66
N ASP A 20 -14.66 -4.85 4.82
CA ASP A 20 -16.05 -5.10 5.27
C ASP A 20 -16.34 -4.44 6.63
N GLU A 21 -15.39 -4.51 7.58
CA GLU A 21 -15.54 -3.85 8.90
C GLU A 21 -15.66 -2.34 8.76
N PHE A 22 -14.79 -1.72 7.96
CA PHE A 22 -14.83 -0.27 7.76
C PHE A 22 -16.07 0.16 6.97
N ASP A 23 -16.50 -0.62 5.98
CA ASP A 23 -17.72 -0.36 5.23
C ASP A 23 -18.94 -0.36 6.14
N GLU A 24 -19.04 -1.32 7.08
CA GLU A 24 -20.12 -1.31 8.08
C GLU A 24 -19.99 -0.13 9.05
N GLN A 25 -18.78 0.16 9.53
CA GLN A 25 -18.54 1.21 10.51
C GLN A 25 -18.81 2.63 9.96
N TYR A 26 -18.56 2.86 8.68
CA TYR A 26 -18.56 4.19 8.07
C TYR A 26 -19.54 4.35 6.89
N ARG A 27 -20.44 3.37 6.69
CA ARG A 27 -21.43 3.32 5.59
C ARG A 27 -22.12 4.64 5.28
N ASP A 28 -22.58 5.33 6.33
CA ASP A 28 -23.44 6.51 6.21
C ASP A 28 -22.67 7.84 6.30
N LEU A 29 -21.33 7.80 6.22
CA LEU A 29 -20.51 8.99 6.29
C LEU A 29 -20.26 9.61 4.92
N GLU A 30 -20.41 10.92 4.87
CA GLU A 30 -20.01 11.71 3.70
C GLU A 30 -18.50 11.69 3.53
N ARG A 31 -18.04 11.82 2.28
CA ARG A 31 -16.62 11.75 1.91
C ARG A 31 -15.74 12.70 2.73
N THR A 32 -16.23 13.90 3.05
CA THR A 32 -15.50 14.90 3.86
C THR A 32 -15.36 14.49 5.33
N GLN A 33 -16.37 13.81 5.89
CA GLN A 33 -16.31 13.26 7.25
C GLN A 33 -15.36 12.07 7.30
N LEU A 34 -15.44 11.18 6.29
CA LEU A 34 -14.52 10.05 6.14
C LEU A 34 -13.07 10.52 6.03
N LYS A 35 -12.83 11.59 5.26
CA LYS A 35 -11.49 12.20 5.12
C LYS A 35 -10.94 12.68 6.46
N LYS A 36 -11.77 13.33 7.28
CA LYS A 36 -11.36 13.78 8.62
C LYS A 36 -10.99 12.60 9.51
N ILE A 37 -11.76 11.52 9.46
CA ILE A 37 -11.47 10.29 10.21
C ILE A 37 -10.15 9.68 9.75
N ALA A 38 -9.95 9.53 8.45
CA ALA A 38 -8.73 8.98 7.87
C ALA A 38 -7.49 9.78 8.32
N ASP A 39 -7.53 11.11 8.23
CA ASP A 39 -6.37 11.93 8.56
C ASP A 39 -6.07 11.99 10.06
N GLU A 40 -7.11 12.07 10.90
CA GLU A 40 -6.97 12.42 12.33
C GLU A 40 -7.06 11.23 13.28
N LYS A 41 -7.79 10.16 12.92
CA LYS A 41 -8.05 9.03 13.83
C LYS A 41 -7.24 7.78 13.53
N PHE A 42 -6.66 7.68 12.34
CA PHE A 42 -5.89 6.52 11.92
C PHE A 42 -4.42 6.86 11.69
N ASN A 43 -3.56 5.90 12.02
CA ASN A 43 -2.15 5.89 11.70
C ASN A 43 -1.73 4.49 11.16
N GLU A 44 -0.47 4.37 10.77
CA GLU A 44 0.09 3.15 10.19
C GLU A 44 0.01 1.93 11.12
N MET A 45 0.20 2.13 12.43
CA MET A 45 0.12 1.07 13.44
C MET A 45 -1.31 0.53 13.57
N ASP A 46 -2.34 1.38 13.42
CA ASP A 46 -3.73 0.92 13.45
C ASP A 46 -4.02 -0.08 12.31
N ILE A 47 -3.47 0.17 11.12
CA ILE A 47 -3.59 -0.74 9.98
C ILE A 47 -2.71 -1.98 10.19
N CYS A 48 -1.49 -1.79 10.69
CA CYS A 48 -0.55 -2.87 10.98
C CYS A 48 -1.15 -3.90 11.95
N VAL A 49 -1.71 -3.45 13.08
CA VAL A 49 -2.36 -4.33 14.06
C VAL A 49 -3.53 -5.09 13.43
N ARG A 50 -4.35 -4.43 12.59
CA ARG A 50 -5.48 -5.08 11.92
C ARG A 50 -5.02 -6.17 10.95
N VAL A 51 -3.98 -5.90 10.16
CA VAL A 51 -3.38 -6.87 9.24
C VAL A 51 -2.72 -8.04 9.98
N GLY A 52 -2.05 -7.78 11.10
CA GLY A 52 -1.40 -8.83 11.88
C GLY A 52 -2.34 -9.63 12.78
N TYR A 53 -3.52 -9.10 13.11
CA TYR A 53 -4.45 -9.68 14.08
C TYR A 53 -4.84 -11.15 13.83
N PRO A 54 -5.05 -11.62 12.59
CA PRO A 54 -5.36 -13.03 12.34
C PRO A 54 -4.26 -14.01 12.74
N PHE A 55 -2.99 -13.56 12.76
CA PHE A 55 -1.85 -14.39 13.19
C PHE A 55 -1.73 -14.50 14.72
N LYS A 56 -2.51 -13.71 15.48
CA LYS A 56 -2.59 -13.76 16.95
C LYS A 56 -1.19 -13.68 17.59
N GLN A 57 -0.87 -14.64 18.45
CA GLN A 57 0.39 -14.71 19.20
C GLN A 57 1.60 -15.07 18.31
N MET A 58 1.38 -15.40 17.03
CA MET A 58 2.47 -15.62 16.09
C MET A 58 3.00 -14.32 15.48
N ALA A 59 2.26 -13.21 15.58
CA ALA A 59 2.68 -11.91 15.07
C ALA A 59 3.58 -11.19 16.07
N HIS A 60 4.79 -10.87 15.63
CA HIS A 60 5.70 -9.96 16.31
C HIS A 60 5.66 -8.61 15.60
N TYR A 61 5.17 -7.60 16.30
CA TYR A 61 5.11 -6.23 15.79
C TYR A 61 6.41 -5.50 16.15
N THR A 62 7.12 -4.97 15.15
CA THR A 62 8.27 -4.11 15.43
C THR A 62 7.81 -2.67 15.55
N VAL A 63 8.16 -2.02 16.66
CA VAL A 63 7.93 -0.58 16.85
C VAL A 63 9.29 0.07 16.72
N GLY A 64 9.40 1.08 15.85
CA GLY A 64 10.65 1.70 15.42
C GLY A 64 11.65 2.01 16.53
N ASP A 65 12.52 1.03 16.85
CA ASP A 65 13.74 1.25 17.60
C ASP A 65 14.69 2.02 16.70
N SER A 66 14.62 3.34 16.84
CA SER A 66 15.40 4.34 16.09
C SER A 66 16.83 4.46 16.65
N GLY A 67 17.38 3.36 17.15
CA GLY A 67 18.65 3.28 17.87
C GLY A 67 19.71 2.46 17.15
N ASN A 68 19.89 2.66 15.84
CA ASN A 68 21.15 2.52 15.09
C ASN A 68 20.86 2.35 13.59
N ARG A 69 20.82 3.45 12.84
CA ARG A 69 20.71 3.48 11.38
C ARG A 69 22.03 3.12 10.69
N THR A 70 22.62 2.00 11.04
CA THR A 70 23.72 1.41 10.26
C THR A 70 23.15 0.32 9.36
N LYS A 71 22.83 0.75 8.13
CA LYS A 71 22.65 -0.03 6.89
C LYS A 71 21.55 -1.10 6.87
N SER A 72 20.68 -0.94 5.87
CA SER A 72 19.65 -1.87 5.42
C SER A 72 18.47 -1.97 6.38
N LYS A 73 17.25 -1.77 5.89
CA LYS A 73 16.04 -1.77 6.70
C LYS A 73 15.82 -3.18 7.28
N VAL A 74 16.18 -3.41 8.55
CA VAL A 74 16.07 -4.72 9.22
C VAL A 74 14.71 -4.89 9.94
N ASN A 75 13.91 -3.83 10.08
CA ASN A 75 12.65 -3.87 10.81
C ASN A 75 11.46 -3.81 9.85
N ASN A 76 10.83 -4.97 9.65
CA ASN A 76 9.51 -5.13 9.06
C ASN A 76 8.44 -4.88 10.12
N ASP A 77 7.32 -4.27 9.75
CA ASP A 77 6.26 -3.96 10.71
C ASP A 77 5.68 -5.19 11.41
N ILE A 78 5.57 -6.32 10.69
CA ILE A 78 5.05 -7.60 11.21
C ILE A 78 5.96 -8.75 10.79
N ASP A 79 6.43 -9.52 11.77
CA ASP A 79 7.13 -10.79 11.56
C ASP A 79 6.31 -11.97 12.10
N ILE A 80 6.26 -13.06 11.34
CA ILE A 80 5.66 -14.33 11.74
C ILE A 80 6.70 -15.42 11.49
N ASP A 81 7.68 -15.49 12.41
CA ASP A 81 8.84 -16.39 12.35
C ASP A 81 8.48 -17.84 12.04
N SER A 82 7.41 -18.34 12.68
CA SER A 82 6.93 -19.72 12.51
C SER A 82 6.54 -20.08 11.07
N LYS A 83 6.27 -19.08 10.21
CA LYS A 83 5.96 -19.25 8.79
C LYS A 83 7.03 -18.64 7.87
N ASP A 84 8.07 -18.03 8.42
CA ASP A 84 9.03 -17.19 7.69
C ASP A 84 8.27 -16.12 6.88
N PHE A 85 7.27 -15.45 7.48
CA PHE A 85 6.55 -14.36 6.83
C PHE A 85 7.00 -13.01 7.38
N LYS A 86 7.26 -12.05 6.48
CA LYS A 86 7.54 -10.66 6.84
C LYS A 86 6.65 -9.71 6.05
N ILE A 87 6.04 -8.76 6.74
CA ILE A 87 5.07 -7.84 6.16
C ILE A 87 5.50 -6.42 6.49
N GLU A 88 5.61 -5.58 5.47
CA GLU A 88 5.68 -4.13 5.60
C GLU A 88 4.30 -3.53 5.35
N VAL A 89 3.90 -2.54 6.13
CA VAL A 89 2.61 -1.85 6.02
C VAL A 89 2.83 -0.35 5.87
N LYS A 90 2.13 0.26 4.91
CA LYS A 90 2.07 1.71 4.75
C LYS A 90 0.64 2.16 4.69
N TYR A 91 0.33 3.18 5.49
CA TYR A 91 -0.97 3.82 5.47
C TYR A 91 -0.90 5.16 4.74
N LEU A 92 -1.67 5.31 3.67
CA LEU A 92 -1.73 6.57 2.94
C LEU A 92 -2.80 7.49 3.53
N LYS A 93 -2.38 8.71 3.87
CA LYS A 93 -3.25 9.82 4.25
C LYS A 93 -2.60 11.15 3.90
N ASN A 94 -3.37 12.23 4.04
CA ASN A 94 -2.76 13.56 3.99
C ASN A 94 -2.32 13.98 5.38
N TRP A 95 -1.07 14.41 5.47
CA TRP A 95 -0.50 15.00 6.67
C TRP A 95 -0.72 16.51 6.65
N ARG A 96 -0.84 17.10 7.84
CA ARG A 96 -0.79 18.56 7.99
C ARG A 96 0.61 19.03 7.60
N SER A 97 0.68 19.92 6.63
CA SER A 97 1.90 20.62 6.27
C SER A 97 2.32 21.55 7.42
N ALA A 98 3.56 22.03 7.38
CA ALA A 98 4.05 23.05 8.31
C ALA A 98 3.22 24.35 8.27
N SER A 99 2.51 24.61 7.15
CA SER A 99 1.59 25.74 7.00
C SER A 99 0.14 25.43 7.41
N GLY A 100 -0.12 24.26 8.01
CA GLY A 100 -1.41 23.89 8.58
C GLY A 100 -2.42 23.30 7.57
N THR A 101 -2.04 23.11 6.31
CA THR A 101 -2.89 22.51 5.27
C THR A 101 -2.70 21.00 5.18
N SER A 102 -3.80 20.22 5.22
CA SER A 102 -3.78 18.75 5.09
C SER A 102 -3.61 18.31 3.64
N SER A 103 -2.44 18.53 3.04
CA SER A 103 -2.16 18.19 1.63
C SER A 103 -0.83 17.47 1.42
N ALA A 104 -0.04 17.22 2.47
CA ALA A 104 1.24 16.57 2.33
C ALA A 104 1.08 15.04 2.26
N SER A 105 1.70 14.40 1.28
CA SER A 105 1.91 12.94 1.25
C SER A 105 3.35 12.62 1.63
N LYS A 106 3.63 11.39 2.08
CA LYS A 106 5.03 10.96 2.29
C LYS A 106 5.78 11.05 0.95
N ASN A 107 7.07 11.34 1.01
CA ASN A 107 7.92 11.40 -0.17
C ASN A 107 8.01 10.03 -0.86
N TRP A 108 8.10 10.03 -2.19
CA TRP A 108 8.22 8.81 -2.99
C TRP A 108 9.34 7.87 -2.49
N ILE A 109 10.48 8.44 -2.07
CA ILE A 109 11.65 7.67 -1.62
C ILE A 109 11.33 6.66 -0.52
N VAL A 110 10.36 6.97 0.37
CA VAL A 110 9.98 6.06 1.45
C VAL A 110 9.33 4.80 0.88
N TYR A 111 8.40 4.96 -0.08
CA TYR A 111 7.78 3.81 -0.75
C TYR A 111 8.77 3.06 -1.64
N GLN A 112 9.72 3.78 -2.25
CA GLN A 112 10.75 3.17 -3.05
C GLN A 112 11.64 2.24 -2.20
N GLU A 113 12.05 2.67 -1.00
CA GLU A 113 12.81 1.82 -0.07
C GLU A 113 12.05 0.53 0.30
N ASP A 114 10.73 0.61 0.46
CA ASP A 114 9.87 -0.54 0.76
C ASP A 114 9.75 -1.49 -0.44
N PHE A 115 9.60 -0.95 -1.66
CA PHE A 115 9.59 -1.75 -2.88
C PHE A 115 10.95 -2.39 -3.14
N ASP A 116 12.05 -1.64 -3.02
CA ASP A 116 13.41 -2.14 -3.23
C ASP A 116 13.71 -3.30 -2.27
N TRP A 117 13.27 -3.19 -1.00
CA TRP A 117 13.35 -4.29 -0.03
C TRP A 117 12.59 -5.54 -0.49
N LEU A 118 11.32 -5.38 -0.90
CA LEU A 118 10.49 -6.52 -1.32
C LEU A 118 11.08 -7.21 -2.55
N LEU A 119 11.50 -6.44 -3.54
CA LEU A 119 12.12 -6.94 -4.77
C LEU A 119 13.41 -7.70 -4.48
N GLN A 120 14.25 -7.17 -3.60
CA GLN A 120 15.46 -7.85 -3.17
C GLN A 120 15.13 -9.21 -2.53
N GLU A 121 14.21 -9.25 -1.55
CA GLU A 121 13.86 -10.52 -0.89
C GLU A 121 13.24 -11.54 -1.86
N ILE A 122 12.41 -11.10 -2.80
CA ILE A 122 11.86 -11.96 -3.85
C ILE A 122 12.99 -12.55 -4.71
N SER A 123 13.96 -11.73 -5.12
CA SER A 123 15.13 -12.18 -5.89
C SER A 123 16.01 -13.18 -5.12
N GLU A 124 16.00 -13.10 -3.78
CA GLU A 124 16.68 -14.03 -2.88
C GLU A 124 15.84 -15.30 -2.57
N GLY A 125 14.73 -15.51 -3.29
CA GLY A 125 13.90 -16.70 -3.21
C GLY A 125 12.86 -16.68 -2.07
N LYS A 126 12.50 -15.49 -1.57
CA LYS A 126 11.47 -15.30 -0.52
C LYS A 126 10.10 -14.94 -1.08
N LYS A 127 9.84 -15.19 -2.37
CA LYS A 127 8.51 -15.03 -2.97
C LYS A 127 7.45 -15.83 -2.20
N GLY A 128 6.27 -15.23 -2.01
CA GLY A 128 5.17 -15.86 -1.25
C GLY A 128 5.39 -15.89 0.26
N LYS A 129 6.46 -15.27 0.76
CA LYS A 129 6.81 -15.13 2.18
C LYS A 129 7.06 -13.69 2.61
N ARG A 130 7.03 -12.76 1.68
CA ARG A 130 7.23 -11.33 1.91
C ARG A 130 6.05 -10.61 1.33
N ALA A 131 5.61 -9.56 2.01
CA ALA A 131 4.58 -8.71 1.47
C ALA A 131 4.85 -7.25 1.83
N PHE A 132 4.48 -6.38 0.91
CA PHE A 132 4.33 -4.96 1.18
C PHE A 132 2.86 -4.59 0.98
N ILE A 133 2.22 -4.03 2.01
CA ILE A 133 0.82 -3.65 1.98
C ILE A 133 0.69 -2.14 2.04
N ILE A 134 -0.12 -1.58 1.16
CA ILE A 134 -0.52 -0.19 1.19
C ILE A 134 -2.03 -0.13 1.44
N GLY A 135 -2.45 0.55 2.50
CA GLY A 135 -3.87 0.76 2.83
C GLY A 135 -4.26 2.24 2.81
N TRP A 136 -5.47 2.56 2.37
CA TRP A 136 -5.98 3.93 2.39
C TRP A 136 -7.50 4.01 2.38
N PHE A 137 -8.06 5.09 2.94
CA PHE A 137 -9.49 5.37 2.84
C PHE A 137 -9.85 5.91 1.45
N ASN A 138 -10.97 5.46 0.89
CA ASN A 138 -11.58 5.95 -0.35
C ASN A 138 -12.28 7.31 -0.15
N CYS A 139 -11.53 8.27 0.36
CA CYS A 139 -12.02 9.60 0.77
C CYS A 139 -11.45 10.74 -0.08
N VAL A 140 -10.67 10.42 -1.12
CA VAL A 140 -10.05 11.36 -2.05
C VAL A 140 -10.58 11.11 -3.46
N GLU A 141 -10.57 12.13 -4.31
CA GLU A 141 -11.00 11.98 -5.71
C GLU A 141 -9.97 11.23 -6.54
N ARG A 142 -8.69 11.37 -6.19
CA ARG A 142 -7.57 10.85 -6.98
C ARG A 142 -6.52 10.23 -6.08
N PHE A 143 -6.01 9.07 -6.50
CA PHE A 143 -4.93 8.38 -5.79
C PHE A 143 -3.66 9.25 -5.66
N SER A 144 -3.39 10.11 -6.65
CA SER A 144 -2.27 11.07 -6.62
C SER A 144 -2.36 12.12 -5.50
N GLN A 145 -3.52 12.28 -4.84
CA GLN A 145 -3.63 13.10 -3.63
C GLN A 145 -2.99 12.43 -2.41
N LEU A 146 -2.83 11.10 -2.43
CA LEU A 146 -2.30 10.30 -1.33
C LEU A 146 -0.82 9.95 -1.51
N ILE A 147 -0.31 9.96 -2.74
CA ILE A 147 1.06 9.55 -3.08
C ILE A 147 1.65 10.35 -4.24
N GLN A 148 2.96 10.62 -4.19
CA GLN A 148 3.67 11.48 -5.14
C GLN A 148 4.03 10.77 -6.46
N LEU A 149 3.10 10.73 -7.40
CA LEU A 149 3.28 10.06 -8.71
C LEU A 149 3.84 10.96 -9.83
N GLY A 150 4.16 12.23 -9.56
CA GLY A 150 4.64 13.17 -10.58
C GLY A 150 6.16 13.12 -10.82
N GLU A 151 6.61 13.62 -11.98
CA GLU A 151 8.04 13.84 -12.32
C GLU A 151 8.59 15.20 -11.90
N GLY A 152 7.75 16.11 -11.42
CA GLY A 152 8.17 17.46 -11.06
C GLY A 152 7.29 18.12 -10.02
N ASN A 153 7.65 19.36 -9.69
CA ASN A 153 6.92 20.20 -8.75
C ASN A 153 5.75 20.90 -9.47
N GLY A 154 4.67 21.14 -8.74
CA GLY A 154 3.50 21.88 -9.24
C GLY A 154 2.18 21.24 -8.87
N SER A 155 1.08 21.92 -9.18
CA SER A 155 -0.27 21.46 -8.88
C SER A 155 -0.80 20.37 -9.81
N LYS A 156 -0.20 20.24 -11.01
CA LYS A 156 -0.55 19.25 -12.03
C LYS A 156 0.70 18.71 -12.74
N PRO A 157 1.57 17.95 -12.04
CA PRO A 157 2.74 17.36 -12.68
C PRO A 157 2.33 16.25 -13.65
N LEU A 158 3.15 16.05 -14.68
CA LEU A 158 3.09 14.85 -15.53
C LEU A 158 3.31 13.61 -14.67
N ALA A 159 2.57 12.54 -14.97
CA ALA A 159 2.71 11.29 -14.26
C ALA A 159 4.04 10.61 -14.63
N SER A 160 4.73 10.07 -13.63
CA SER A 160 6.01 9.39 -13.82
C SER A 160 5.78 7.93 -14.17
N GLU A 161 6.21 7.53 -15.36
CA GLU A 161 6.12 6.14 -15.81
C GLU A 161 6.86 5.17 -14.87
N ARG A 162 8.01 5.61 -14.33
CA ARG A 162 8.82 4.86 -13.37
C ARG A 162 8.13 4.62 -12.03
N LYS A 163 7.14 5.45 -11.66
CA LYS A 163 6.35 5.28 -10.43
C LYS A 163 5.06 4.54 -10.71
N LEU A 164 4.43 4.83 -11.85
CA LEU A 164 3.16 4.22 -12.25
C LEU A 164 3.25 2.71 -12.47
N CYS A 165 4.41 2.19 -12.89
CA CYS A 165 4.59 0.75 -13.07
C CYS A 165 4.31 -0.06 -11.80
N TYR A 166 4.48 0.52 -10.61
CA TYR A 166 4.15 -0.10 -9.32
C TYR A 166 2.64 -0.17 -9.03
N PHE A 167 1.79 0.52 -9.79
CA PHE A 167 0.35 0.60 -9.53
C PHE A 167 -0.45 0.12 -10.74
N PRO A 168 -0.44 -1.20 -11.04
CA PRO A 168 -1.08 -1.76 -12.25
C PRO A 168 -2.61 -1.63 -12.25
N PHE A 169 -3.20 -1.21 -11.13
CA PHE A 169 -4.61 -0.91 -10.98
C PHE A 169 -4.98 0.53 -11.35
N LEU A 170 -4.04 1.38 -11.78
CA LEU A 170 -4.32 2.72 -12.31
C LEU A 170 -4.37 2.71 -13.83
N ARG A 171 -5.36 3.40 -14.42
CA ARG A 171 -5.44 3.64 -15.87
C ARG A 171 -5.19 5.11 -16.19
N LYS A 172 -4.60 5.35 -17.36
CA LYS A 172 -4.34 6.67 -17.93
C LYS A 172 -5.50 7.05 -18.85
N MET A 173 -6.09 8.22 -18.64
CA MET A 173 -7.24 8.67 -19.43
C MET A 173 -6.86 9.55 -20.64
N THR A 174 -5.64 10.10 -20.65
CA THR A 174 -5.20 11.13 -21.61
C THR A 174 -3.72 10.93 -21.98
N VAL A 175 -3.29 11.49 -23.12
CA VAL A 175 -1.88 11.59 -23.54
C VAL A 175 -1.61 13.04 -23.96
N PRO A 176 -0.66 13.77 -23.35
CA PRO A 176 0.17 13.35 -22.20
C PRO A 176 -0.66 13.14 -20.93
N THR A 177 -0.24 12.21 -20.07
CA THR A 177 -0.96 11.89 -18.84
C THR A 177 -0.49 12.75 -17.67
N TYR A 178 -1.39 13.50 -17.05
CA TYR A 178 -1.12 14.17 -15.79
C TYR A 178 -1.48 13.27 -14.62
N THR A 179 -0.88 13.51 -13.45
CA THR A 179 -1.26 12.80 -12.21
C THR A 179 -2.74 12.92 -11.85
N THR A 180 -3.42 13.93 -12.38
CA THR A 180 -4.87 14.16 -12.23
C THR A 180 -5.74 13.30 -13.13
N ASP A 181 -5.15 12.72 -14.18
CA ASP A 181 -5.84 11.95 -15.21
C ASP A 181 -5.73 10.43 -14.94
N LEU A 182 -5.16 10.08 -13.78
CA LEU A 182 -5.06 8.73 -13.26
C LEU A 182 -6.35 8.39 -12.52
N VAL A 183 -6.95 7.26 -12.87
CA VAL A 183 -8.15 6.75 -12.20
C VAL A 183 -8.00 5.27 -11.90
N TYR A 184 -8.69 4.78 -10.88
CA TYR A 184 -8.71 3.36 -10.56
C TYR A 184 -9.36 2.55 -11.69
N ASN A 185 -8.79 1.38 -11.95
CA ASN A 185 -9.36 0.36 -12.79
C ASN A 185 -9.94 -0.76 -11.91
N TYR A 186 -11.13 -0.53 -11.36
CA TYR A 186 -11.80 -1.51 -10.48
C TYR A 186 -12.08 -2.86 -11.15
N ASN A 187 -12.12 -2.93 -12.49
CA ASN A 187 -12.22 -4.20 -13.22
C ASN A 187 -10.97 -5.09 -13.06
N SER A 188 -9.87 -4.51 -12.55
CA SER A 188 -8.65 -5.22 -12.22
C SER A 188 -8.60 -5.66 -10.74
N ALA A 189 -9.57 -5.28 -9.91
CA ALA A 189 -9.57 -5.64 -8.49
C ALA A 189 -9.76 -7.14 -8.25
N TYR A 190 -9.35 -7.60 -7.07
CA TYR A 190 -9.53 -8.97 -6.54
C TYR A 190 -8.86 -10.10 -7.34
N LYS A 191 -7.89 -9.78 -8.20
CA LYS A 191 -7.05 -10.75 -8.91
C LYS A 191 -5.58 -10.33 -8.89
N PRO A 192 -4.63 -11.26 -9.05
CA PRO A 192 -3.22 -10.91 -9.18
C PRO A 192 -3.01 -10.04 -10.42
N LEU A 193 -2.27 -8.94 -10.25
CA LEU A 193 -1.85 -8.05 -11.32
C LEU A 193 -0.31 -8.05 -11.37
N PRO A 194 0.30 -8.45 -12.49
CA PRO A 194 1.76 -8.41 -12.61
C PRO A 194 2.26 -6.96 -12.56
N VAL A 195 3.31 -6.72 -11.78
CA VAL A 195 3.98 -5.43 -11.67
C VAL A 195 5.15 -5.40 -12.65
N ASN A 196 4.96 -4.72 -13.79
CA ASN A 196 5.96 -4.68 -14.87
C ASN A 196 6.86 -3.46 -14.73
N LEU A 197 8.00 -3.61 -14.06
CA LEU A 197 8.95 -2.53 -13.85
C LEU A 197 9.74 -2.21 -15.13
N ILE A 198 10.02 -0.92 -15.34
CA ILE A 198 10.74 -0.46 -16.52
C ILE A 198 12.21 -0.83 -16.41
N GLY A 199 12.69 -1.66 -17.34
CA GLY A 199 14.10 -2.05 -17.43
C GLY A 199 14.47 -3.30 -16.64
N GLU A 200 13.51 -3.97 -16.00
CA GLU A 200 13.73 -5.20 -15.22
C GLU A 200 12.89 -6.33 -15.81
N ALA A 201 13.54 -7.23 -16.55
CA ALA A 201 12.83 -8.19 -17.41
C ALA A 201 12.30 -9.44 -16.70
N ASP A 202 12.69 -9.69 -15.44
CA ASP A 202 12.48 -11.00 -14.79
C ASP A 202 12.03 -10.91 -13.32
N GLN A 203 11.50 -9.78 -12.87
CA GLN A 203 10.98 -9.68 -11.51
C GLN A 203 9.54 -10.17 -11.43
N GLU A 204 9.33 -11.24 -10.67
CA GLU A 204 8.02 -11.83 -10.45
C GLU A 204 7.23 -11.15 -9.31
N LEU A 205 7.09 -9.82 -9.36
CA LEU A 205 6.31 -9.08 -8.37
C LEU A 205 4.84 -9.04 -8.79
N ASP A 206 3.95 -9.52 -7.92
CA ASP A 206 2.51 -9.47 -8.12
C ASP A 206 1.84 -8.47 -7.17
N CYS A 207 0.73 -7.89 -7.61
CA CYS A 207 -0.08 -6.93 -6.84
C CYS A 207 -1.55 -7.34 -6.83
N TYR A 208 -2.15 -7.50 -5.65
CA TYR A 208 -3.61 -7.45 -5.51
C TYR A 208 -4.05 -6.02 -5.26
N PHE A 209 -5.02 -5.53 -6.02
CA PHE A 209 -5.80 -4.36 -5.67
C PHE A 209 -7.15 -4.80 -5.10
N LEU A 210 -7.47 -4.39 -3.88
CA LEU A 210 -8.67 -4.79 -3.17
C LEU A 210 -9.55 -3.58 -2.87
N GLY A 211 -10.82 -3.74 -3.21
CA GLY A 211 -11.89 -2.80 -3.01
C GLY A 211 -12.51 -2.29 -4.32
N ASN A 212 -13.65 -1.65 -4.19
CA ASN A 212 -14.45 -1.11 -5.29
C ASN A 212 -14.88 0.33 -5.02
N GLU A 213 -15.54 0.97 -5.98
CA GLU A 213 -15.91 2.38 -5.91
C GLU A 213 -16.74 2.76 -4.67
N LYS A 214 -17.50 1.80 -4.12
CA LYS A 214 -18.38 2.02 -2.96
C LYS A 214 -17.71 1.71 -1.63
N ASP A 215 -16.58 1.00 -1.63
CA ASP A 215 -15.90 0.64 -0.40
C ASP A 215 -15.23 1.87 0.19
N VAL A 216 -15.23 1.99 1.51
CA VAL A 216 -14.67 3.13 2.24
C VAL A 216 -13.15 3.02 2.40
N PHE A 217 -12.60 1.82 2.15
CA PHE A 217 -11.18 1.52 2.30
C PHE A 217 -10.68 0.63 1.17
N HIS A 218 -9.42 0.82 0.80
CA HIS A 218 -8.74 0.07 -0.24
C HIS A 218 -7.41 -0.49 0.26
N PHE A 219 -6.99 -1.59 -0.36
CA PHE A 219 -5.64 -2.13 -0.18
C PHE A 219 -4.96 -2.39 -1.53
N ALA A 220 -3.64 -2.23 -1.54
CA ALA A 220 -2.74 -2.85 -2.51
C ALA A 220 -1.80 -3.80 -1.75
N ILE A 221 -1.71 -5.06 -2.19
CA ILE A 221 -0.87 -6.09 -1.57
C ILE A 221 0.15 -6.54 -2.60
N TYR A 222 1.42 -6.32 -2.34
CA TYR A 222 2.56 -6.71 -3.17
C TYR A 222 3.26 -7.92 -2.55
N PHE A 223 3.61 -8.95 -3.35
CA PHE A 223 4.15 -10.23 -2.84
C PHE A 223 4.93 -11.04 -3.89
#